data_AF-A0A6P4ZEG0-F1
#
_entry.id   AF-A0A6P4ZEG0-F1
#
_cell.length_a   1.000
_cell.length_b   1.000
_cell.length_c   1.000
_cell.angle_alpha   90.00
_cell.angle_beta   90.00
_cell.angle_gamma   90.00
#
_symmetry.space_group_name_H-M   'P 1'
#
loop_
_entity.id
_entity.type
_entity.pdbx_description
1 polymer ?
#
loop_
_entity_poly.entity_id
_entity_poly.type
_entity_poly.pdbx_seq_one_letter_code
_entity_poly.pdbx_strand_id
1 'polypeptide(L)'
;MKDALRRQEKEGEDRHQDEVQSLTEEWHQERQWEAGDPEAQVLEEQNMLARLALEGKEDVAQLLKTQAEEHARQIKQLKKQLRKDLDQARDAVRAQQNRPQLPPDGDVSKDPAAQWIEFNRELQAQLSQQTAELEGLRQRERQLKQRLASAMGREEDDVEADAFGPLLTEPTETEYLKKVLFEYMMGRETKTMAKVIAAILKFPAEQTRQILEQEETKTTS
;
A
#
# COMPACT_ATOMS: atom_id res chain seq x y z
N MET A 1 -22.49 -6.12 -70.05
CA MET A 1 -22.32 -7.30 -69.18
C MET A 1 -20.98 -7.26 -68.43
N LYS A 2 -19.84 -7.08 -69.13
CA LYS A 2 -18.52 -6.93 -68.48
C LYS A 2 -18.42 -5.75 -67.52
N ASP A 3 -19.05 -4.62 -67.83
CA ASP A 3 -19.03 -3.44 -66.95
C ASP A 3 -19.89 -3.59 -65.70
N ALA A 4 -20.93 -4.44 -65.74
CA ALA A 4 -21.76 -4.74 -64.59
C ALA A 4 -21.04 -5.66 -63.60
N LEU A 5 -20.30 -6.65 -64.11
CA LEU A 5 -19.44 -7.53 -63.31
C LEU A 5 -18.31 -6.75 -62.63
N ARG A 6 -17.64 -5.84 -63.35
CA ARG A 6 -16.60 -4.97 -62.76
C ARG A 6 -17.11 -4.03 -61.68
N ARG A 7 -18.35 -3.54 -61.80
CA ARG A 7 -18.98 -2.73 -60.75
C ARG A 7 -19.30 -3.57 -59.52
N GLN A 8 -19.78 -4.79 -59.72
CA GLN A 8 -20.09 -5.71 -58.62
C GLN A 8 -18.82 -6.17 -57.88
N GLU A 9 -17.73 -6.44 -58.60
CA GLU A 9 -16.42 -6.74 -58.00
C GLU A 9 -15.91 -5.55 -57.19
N LYS A 10 -15.95 -4.35 -57.77
CA LYS A 10 -15.52 -3.13 -57.09
C LYS A 10 -16.36 -2.82 -55.84
N GLU A 11 -17.68 -2.98 -55.92
CA GLU A 11 -18.56 -2.81 -54.76
C GLU A 11 -18.32 -3.85 -53.67
N GLY A 12 -17.86 -5.05 -54.02
CA GLY A 12 -17.46 -6.08 -53.06
C GLY A 12 -16.11 -5.76 -52.41
N GLU A 13 -15.15 -5.29 -53.20
CA GLU A 13 -13.84 -4.83 -52.72
C GLU A 13 -13.97 -3.62 -51.79
N ASP A 14 -14.78 -2.63 -52.17
CA ASP A 14 -15.04 -1.43 -51.35
C ASP A 14 -15.67 -1.82 -50.00
N ARG A 15 -16.66 -2.72 -49.99
CA ARG A 15 -17.27 -3.23 -48.73
C ARG A 15 -16.28 -3.99 -47.87
N HIS A 16 -15.45 -4.84 -48.47
CA HIS A 16 -14.46 -5.60 -47.73
C HIS A 16 -13.37 -4.68 -47.16
N GLN A 17 -13.00 -3.64 -47.91
CA GLN A 17 -12.06 -2.63 -47.46
C GLN A 17 -12.64 -1.80 -46.32
N ASP A 18 -13.93 -1.46 -46.37
CA ASP A 18 -14.64 -0.77 -45.28
C ASP A 18 -14.74 -1.66 -44.02
N GLU A 19 -15.03 -2.96 -44.17
CA GLU A 19 -15.04 -3.92 -43.06
C GLU A 19 -13.66 -4.04 -42.41
N VAL A 20 -12.59 -4.14 -43.20
CA VAL A 20 -11.22 -4.20 -42.69
C VAL A 20 -10.84 -2.91 -41.98
N GLN A 21 -11.23 -1.74 -42.50
CA GLN A 21 -10.99 -0.46 -41.85
C GLN A 21 -11.74 -0.36 -40.52
N SER A 22 -13.03 -0.72 -40.50
CA SER A 22 -13.84 -0.76 -39.28
C SER A 22 -13.23 -1.67 -38.22
N LEU A 23 -12.82 -2.88 -38.59
CA LEU A 23 -12.18 -3.82 -37.67
C LEU A 23 -10.81 -3.33 -37.18
N THR A 24 -10.05 -2.64 -38.03
CA THR A 24 -8.76 -2.05 -37.65
C THR A 24 -8.94 -0.90 -36.66
N GLU A 25 -9.99 -0.08 -36.86
CA GLU A 25 -10.36 1.00 -35.96
C GLU A 25 -10.88 0.47 -34.63
N GLU A 26 -11.76 -0.55 -34.65
CA GLU A 26 -12.25 -1.24 -33.45
C GLU A 26 -11.10 -1.87 -32.67
N TRP A 27 -10.16 -2.54 -33.34
CA TRP A 27 -8.97 -3.12 -32.71
C TRP A 27 -8.06 -2.05 -32.09
N HIS A 28 -7.88 -0.90 -32.76
CA HIS A 28 -7.15 0.22 -32.19
C HIS A 28 -7.87 0.88 -31.02
N GLN A 29 -9.20 0.94 -31.06
CA GLN A 29 -10.02 1.43 -29.94
C GLN A 29 -9.91 0.49 -28.75
N GLU A 30 -10.07 -0.81 -28.96
CA GLU A 30 -9.96 -1.85 -27.93
C GLU A 30 -8.59 -1.80 -27.26
N ARG A 31 -7.51 -1.65 -28.03
CA ARG A 31 -6.17 -1.40 -27.50
C ARG A 31 -6.02 -0.09 -26.73
N GLN A 32 -6.73 0.98 -27.10
CA GLN A 32 -6.71 2.23 -26.34
C GLN A 32 -7.39 2.07 -24.98
N TRP A 33 -8.43 1.23 -24.89
CA TRP A 33 -9.09 0.89 -23.63
C TRP A 33 -8.25 -0.07 -22.78
N GLU A 34 -7.59 -1.05 -23.40
CA GLU A 34 -6.66 -1.98 -22.72
C GLU A 34 -5.37 -1.30 -22.25
N ALA A 35 -4.85 -0.30 -22.98
CA ALA A 35 -3.66 0.46 -22.58
C ALA A 35 -3.86 1.31 -21.31
N GLY A 36 -5.11 1.56 -20.93
CA GLY A 36 -5.50 2.24 -19.68
C GLY A 36 -5.74 1.30 -18.51
N ASP A 37 -5.71 -0.02 -18.73
CA ASP A 37 -5.88 -1.00 -17.68
C ASP A 37 -4.53 -1.22 -16.95
N PRO A 38 -4.39 -0.78 -15.69
CA PRO A 38 -3.16 -0.98 -14.93
C PRO A 38 -2.83 -2.47 -14.77
N GLU A 39 -3.82 -3.35 -14.83
CA GLU A 39 -3.63 -4.79 -14.73
C GLU A 39 -2.96 -5.36 -15.99
N ALA A 40 -3.33 -4.86 -17.17
CA ALA A 40 -2.70 -5.22 -18.44
C ALA A 40 -1.24 -4.71 -18.51
N GLN A 41 -0.97 -3.49 -18.04
CA GLN A 41 0.40 -2.95 -17.97
C GLN A 41 1.30 -3.76 -17.04
N VAL A 42 0.79 -4.13 -15.85
CA VAL A 42 1.52 -4.97 -14.90
C VAL A 42 1.75 -6.37 -15.46
N LEU A 43 0.79 -6.92 -16.18
CA LEU A 43 0.91 -8.24 -16.81
C LEU A 43 1.90 -8.23 -17.98
N GLU A 44 1.96 -7.15 -18.74
CA GLU A 44 2.94 -6.95 -19.82
C GLU A 44 4.35 -6.75 -19.26
N GLU A 45 4.51 -5.98 -18.18
CA GLU A 45 5.77 -5.88 -17.42
C GLU A 45 6.19 -7.22 -16.83
N GLN A 46 5.27 -7.99 -16.26
CA GLN A 46 5.55 -9.33 -15.73
C GLN A 46 5.95 -10.32 -16.84
N ASN A 47 5.28 -10.28 -17.99
CA ASN A 47 5.66 -11.10 -19.15
C ASN A 47 7.01 -10.69 -19.75
N MET A 48 7.32 -9.38 -19.76
CA MET A 48 8.62 -8.87 -20.19
C MET A 48 9.73 -9.32 -19.24
N LEU A 49 9.50 -9.23 -17.93
CA LEU A 49 10.41 -9.72 -16.90
C LEU A 49 10.60 -11.24 -16.96
N ALA A 50 9.53 -12.00 -17.21
CA ALA A 50 9.60 -13.45 -17.39
C ALA A 50 10.38 -13.83 -18.66
N ARG A 51 10.20 -13.10 -19.77
CA ARG A 51 10.97 -13.28 -21.00
C ARG A 51 12.46 -13.00 -20.79
N LEU A 52 12.78 -11.91 -20.10
CA LEU A 52 14.17 -11.57 -19.77
C LEU A 52 14.80 -12.54 -18.76
N ALA A 53 14.01 -13.09 -17.84
CA ALA A 53 14.46 -14.13 -16.90
C ALA A 53 14.76 -15.47 -17.60
N LEU A 54 13.99 -15.81 -18.64
CA LEU A 54 14.21 -17.02 -19.46
C LEU A 54 15.40 -16.88 -20.41
N GLU A 55 15.74 -15.66 -20.85
CA GLU A 55 16.89 -15.41 -21.74
C GLU A 55 18.26 -15.48 -21.03
N GLY A 56 18.28 -15.61 -19.70
CA GLY A 56 19.44 -16.05 -18.94
C GLY A 56 20.71 -15.23 -19.17
N LYS A 57 20.86 -14.13 -18.43
CA LYS A 57 22.13 -13.60 -17.87
C LYS A 57 21.82 -12.44 -16.94
N GLU A 58 22.71 -12.25 -15.97
CA GLU A 58 22.93 -11.19 -14.97
C GLU A 58 22.23 -9.81 -15.10
N ASP A 59 21.68 -9.44 -16.26
CA ASP A 59 21.09 -8.15 -16.58
C ASP A 59 19.76 -7.87 -15.87
N VAL A 60 18.87 -8.86 -15.68
CA VAL A 60 17.60 -8.65 -14.94
C VAL A 60 17.85 -8.44 -13.46
N ALA A 61 18.76 -9.21 -12.87
CA ALA A 61 19.15 -9.03 -11.48
C ALA A 61 19.86 -7.69 -11.26
N GLN A 62 20.68 -7.24 -12.22
CA GLN A 62 21.28 -5.91 -12.20
C GLN A 62 20.23 -4.80 -12.37
N LEU A 63 19.28 -4.95 -13.29
CA LEU A 63 18.20 -3.99 -13.51
C LEU A 63 17.34 -3.84 -12.24
N LEU A 64 16.86 -4.95 -11.67
CA LEU A 64 16.10 -4.96 -10.43
C LEU A 64 16.90 -4.36 -9.27
N LYS A 65 18.21 -4.62 -9.21
CA LYS A 65 19.09 -3.99 -8.22
C LYS A 65 19.20 -2.48 -8.42
N THR A 66 19.37 -2.00 -9.65
CA THR A 66 19.41 -0.55 -9.93
C THR A 66 18.09 0.14 -9.62
N GLN A 67 16.95 -0.50 -9.93
CA GLN A 67 15.63 0.00 -9.56
C GLN A 67 15.42 0.01 -8.04
N ALA A 68 15.83 -1.04 -7.33
CA ALA A 68 15.75 -1.09 -5.86
C ALA A 68 16.62 0.01 -5.22
N GLU A 69 17.82 0.26 -5.75
CA GLU A 69 18.69 1.35 -5.30
C GLU A 69 18.07 2.73 -5.58
N GLU A 70 17.41 2.89 -6.72
CA GLU A 70 16.72 4.13 -7.08
C GLU A 70 15.50 4.40 -6.19
N HIS A 71 14.66 3.40 -5.95
CA HIS A 71 13.56 3.51 -4.99
C HIS A 71 14.05 3.77 -3.57
N ALA A 72 15.17 3.17 -3.14
CA ALA A 72 15.78 3.47 -1.85
C ALA A 72 16.25 4.93 -1.76
N ARG A 73 16.79 5.50 -2.84
CA ARG A 73 17.15 6.94 -2.91
C ARG A 73 15.92 7.83 -2.84
N GLN A 74 14.85 7.49 -3.56
CA GLN A 74 13.58 8.22 -3.54
C GLN A 74 12.97 8.23 -2.13
N ILE A 75 12.91 7.06 -1.46
CA ILE A 75 12.44 6.94 -0.08
C ILE A 75 13.27 7.81 0.87
N LYS A 76 14.60 7.82 0.70
CA LYS A 76 15.51 8.64 1.52
C LYS A 76 15.29 10.14 1.30
N GLN A 77 15.04 10.56 0.06
CA GLN A 77 14.73 11.95 -0.28
C GLN A 77 13.38 12.38 0.31
N LEU A 78 12.33 11.56 0.11
CA LEU A 78 11.00 11.82 0.67
C LEU A 78 11.03 11.91 2.20
N LYS A 79 11.72 11.00 2.89
CA LYS A 79 11.89 11.07 4.35
C LYS A 79 12.62 12.33 4.80
N LYS A 80 13.62 12.79 4.03
CA LYS A 80 14.34 14.04 4.32
C LYS A 80 13.44 15.26 4.11
N GLN A 81 12.61 15.25 3.08
CA GLN A 81 11.66 16.32 2.80
C GLN A 81 10.61 16.41 3.90
N LEU A 82 10.00 15.28 4.27
CA LEU A 82 9.00 15.21 5.33
C LEU A 82 9.53 15.72 6.68
N ARG A 83 10.80 15.42 7.01
CA ARG A 83 11.45 15.97 8.21
C ARG A 83 11.56 17.49 8.18
N LYS A 84 11.97 18.06 7.03
CA LYS A 84 12.04 19.52 6.87
C LYS A 84 10.67 20.16 7.04
N ASP A 85 9.65 19.58 6.43
CA ASP A 85 8.29 20.12 6.49
C ASP A 85 7.74 20.04 7.92
N LEU A 86 8.07 18.98 8.67
CA LEU A 86 7.71 18.81 10.08
C LEU A 86 8.43 19.81 10.99
N ASP A 87 9.73 20.06 10.75
CA ASP A 87 10.50 21.10 11.46
C ASP A 87 9.96 22.51 11.16
N GLN A 88 9.63 22.80 9.89
CA GLN A 88 9.00 24.07 9.49
C GLN A 88 7.62 24.27 10.12
N ALA A 89 6.79 23.23 10.15
CA ALA A 89 5.49 23.29 10.82
C ALA A 89 5.64 23.49 12.33
N ARG A 90 6.62 22.83 12.95
CA ARG A 90 6.95 23.00 14.37
C ARG A 90 7.41 24.43 14.67
N ASP A 91 8.28 24.99 13.84
CA ASP A 91 8.77 26.35 13.98
C ASP A 91 7.66 27.38 13.74
N ALA A 92 6.74 27.14 12.80
CA ALA A 92 5.58 27.98 12.57
C ALA A 92 4.62 28.00 13.77
N VAL A 93 4.35 26.84 14.37
CA VAL A 93 3.55 26.73 15.60
C VAL A 93 4.24 27.44 16.77
N ARG A 94 5.57 27.29 16.90
CA ARG A 94 6.36 27.97 17.92
C ARG A 94 6.39 29.49 17.72
N ALA A 95 6.42 29.96 16.48
CA ALA A 95 6.34 31.38 16.14
C ALA A 95 4.96 31.97 16.45
N GLN A 96 3.88 31.21 16.28
CA GLN A 96 2.54 31.61 16.73
C GLN A 96 2.44 31.69 18.27
N GLN A 97 3.09 30.78 18.99
CA GLN A 97 3.11 30.78 20.46
C GLN A 97 3.95 31.91 21.07
N ASN A 98 4.95 32.42 20.36
CA ASN A 98 5.85 33.50 20.81
C ASN A 98 5.49 34.90 20.27
N ARG A 99 4.28 35.12 19.75
CA ARG A 99 3.83 36.45 19.31
C ARG A 99 3.73 37.38 20.53
N PRO A 100 4.42 38.54 20.57
CA PRO A 100 4.29 39.48 21.68
C PRO A 100 2.84 39.98 21.79
N GLN A 101 2.27 39.90 22.99
CA GLN A 101 1.01 40.58 23.30
C GLN A 101 1.26 42.09 23.26
N LEU A 102 0.56 42.81 22.36
CA LEU A 102 0.57 44.27 22.35
C LEU A 102 -0.15 44.84 23.59
N PRO A 103 0.19 46.07 24.02
CA PRO A 103 -0.44 46.71 25.18
C PRO A 103 -1.95 46.94 24.96
N PRO A 104 -2.77 46.96 26.04
CA PRO A 104 -4.21 47.11 25.93
C PRO A 104 -4.52 48.60 25.86
N ASP A 105 -4.64 49.16 24.67
CA ASP A 105 -5.40 50.40 24.48
C ASP A 105 -5.83 50.49 23.01
N GLY A 106 -7.14 50.51 22.79
CA GLY A 106 -7.74 50.75 21.48
C GLY A 106 -8.63 49.61 21.01
N ASP A 107 -9.87 49.63 21.50
CA ASP A 107 -11.07 49.18 20.79
C ASP A 107 -11.15 47.69 20.40
N VAL A 108 -11.55 46.84 21.34
CA VAL A 108 -11.90 45.43 21.07
C VAL A 108 -13.40 45.22 21.27
N SER A 109 -14.16 45.52 20.23
CA SER A 109 -15.58 45.16 20.10
C SER A 109 -15.79 43.71 19.62
N LYS A 110 -14.99 42.74 20.11
CA LYS A 110 -15.28 41.31 19.89
C LYS A 110 -14.92 40.49 21.12
N ASP A 111 -15.96 40.00 21.78
CA ASP A 111 -15.92 39.21 23.00
C ASP A 111 -14.95 38.01 22.84
N PRO A 112 -13.85 37.91 23.63
CA PRO A 112 -12.89 36.82 23.53
C PRO A 112 -13.53 35.44 23.81
N ALA A 113 -14.64 35.40 24.55
CA ALA A 113 -15.45 34.21 24.73
C ALA A 113 -16.10 33.74 23.42
N ALA A 114 -16.54 34.66 22.55
CA ALA A 114 -17.17 34.32 21.27
C ALA A 114 -16.16 33.67 20.29
N GLN A 115 -14.91 34.16 20.28
CA GLN A 115 -13.85 33.58 19.45
C GLN A 115 -13.48 32.16 19.89
N TRP A 116 -13.46 31.89 21.20
CA TRP A 116 -13.20 30.54 21.71
C TRP A 116 -14.34 29.56 21.40
N ILE A 117 -15.59 30.04 21.40
CA ILE A 117 -16.77 29.24 21.00
C ILE A 117 -16.71 28.92 19.50
N GLU A 118 -16.39 29.90 18.66
CA GLU A 118 -16.24 29.69 17.20
C GLU A 118 -15.10 28.72 16.89
N PHE A 119 -13.94 28.87 17.55
CA PHE A 119 -12.81 27.96 17.37
C PHE A 119 -13.13 26.52 17.81
N ASN A 120 -13.79 26.33 18.95
CA ASN A 120 -14.23 24.99 19.37
C ASN A 120 -15.23 24.38 18.39
N ARG A 121 -16.14 25.20 17.86
CA ARG A 121 -17.13 24.76 16.87
C ARG A 121 -16.46 24.34 15.56
N GLU A 122 -15.46 25.08 15.10
CA GLU A 122 -14.64 24.75 13.93
C GLU A 122 -13.89 23.43 14.15
N LEU A 123 -13.29 23.23 15.32
CA LEU A 123 -12.57 22.01 15.69
C LEU A 123 -13.50 20.79 15.74
N GLN A 124 -14.68 20.95 16.32
CA GLN A 124 -15.71 19.91 16.32
C GLN A 124 -16.21 19.59 14.90
N ALA A 125 -16.35 20.60 14.04
CA ALA A 125 -16.72 20.41 12.65
C ALA A 125 -15.65 19.61 11.89
N GLN A 126 -14.36 19.94 12.06
CA GLN A 126 -13.26 19.21 11.45
C GLN A 126 -13.16 17.75 11.91
N LEU A 127 -13.34 17.49 13.21
CA LEU A 127 -13.39 16.12 13.75
C LEU A 127 -14.57 15.33 13.18
N SER A 128 -15.74 15.97 13.08
CA SER A 128 -16.93 15.33 12.50
C SER A 128 -16.73 15.00 11.01
N GLN A 129 -16.05 15.87 10.27
CA GLN A 129 -15.73 15.66 8.88
C GLN A 129 -14.75 14.49 8.71
N GLN A 130 -13.65 14.46 9.47
CA GLN A 130 -12.68 13.36 9.39
C GLN A 130 -13.29 12.02 9.81
N THR A 131 -14.19 12.02 10.79
CA THR A 131 -14.89 10.81 11.21
C THR A 131 -15.81 10.29 10.10
N ALA A 132 -16.57 11.17 9.44
CA ALA A 132 -17.41 10.82 8.31
C ALA A 132 -16.61 10.34 7.09
N GLU A 133 -15.44 10.94 6.82
CA GLU A 133 -14.53 10.50 5.76
C GLU A 133 -13.96 9.10 6.06
N LEU A 134 -13.54 8.84 7.31
CA LEU A 134 -13.08 7.51 7.73
C LEU A 134 -14.18 6.45 7.63
N GLU A 135 -15.40 6.77 8.05
CA GLU A 135 -16.54 5.88 7.90
C GLU A 135 -16.86 5.60 6.43
N GLY A 136 -16.79 6.62 5.57
CA GLY A 136 -16.94 6.48 4.12
C GLY A 136 -15.87 5.59 3.50
N LEU A 137 -14.60 5.75 3.89
CA LEU A 137 -13.51 4.90 3.44
C LEU A 137 -13.69 3.44 3.90
N ARG A 138 -14.06 3.22 5.17
CA ARG A 138 -14.37 1.88 5.70
C ARG A 138 -15.57 1.23 5.00
N GLN A 139 -16.57 2.02 4.60
CA GLN A 139 -17.69 1.51 3.83
C GLN A 139 -17.30 1.13 2.40
N ARG A 140 -16.46 1.94 1.74
CA ARG A 140 -15.90 1.62 0.42
C ARG A 140 -15.01 0.39 0.46
N GLU A 141 -14.17 0.26 1.49
CA GLU A 141 -13.35 -0.94 1.71
C GLU A 141 -14.22 -2.19 1.82
N ARG A 142 -15.30 -2.13 2.62
CA ARG A 142 -16.26 -3.24 2.72
C ARG A 142 -16.93 -3.55 1.39
N GLN A 143 -17.34 -2.54 0.62
CA GLN A 143 -17.93 -2.76 -0.70
C GLN A 143 -16.93 -3.40 -1.68
N LEU A 144 -15.66 -2.99 -1.65
CA LEU A 144 -14.62 -3.61 -2.48
C LEU A 144 -14.35 -5.05 -2.06
N LYS A 145 -14.25 -5.31 -0.74
CA LYS A 145 -14.14 -6.67 -0.18
C LYS A 145 -15.31 -7.55 -0.63
N GLN A 146 -16.54 -7.05 -0.55
CA GLN A 146 -17.75 -7.77 -0.96
C GLN A 146 -17.80 -8.04 -2.48
N ARG A 147 -17.36 -7.08 -3.30
CA ARG A 147 -17.27 -7.24 -4.77
C ARG A 147 -16.19 -8.27 -5.15
N LEU A 148 -15.05 -8.25 -4.46
CA LEU A 148 -13.95 -9.18 -4.68
C LEU A 148 -14.34 -10.61 -4.23
N ALA A 149 -15.00 -10.75 -3.08
CA ALA A 149 -15.59 -11.99 -2.59
C ALA A 149 -16.59 -12.58 -3.60
N SER A 150 -17.48 -11.74 -4.15
CA SER A 150 -18.48 -12.14 -5.15
C SER A 150 -17.85 -12.54 -6.49
N ALA A 151 -16.77 -11.87 -6.93
CA ALA A 151 -16.06 -12.19 -8.16
C ALA A 151 -15.23 -13.48 -8.06
N MET A 152 -14.70 -13.79 -6.86
CA MET A 152 -13.89 -14.99 -6.60
C MET A 152 -14.69 -16.17 -6.05
N GLY A 153 -16.00 -16.01 -5.80
CA GLY A 153 -16.86 -17.07 -5.26
C GLY A 153 -16.46 -17.55 -3.85
N ARG A 154 -15.87 -16.67 -3.04
CA ARG A 154 -15.36 -16.94 -1.68
C ARG A 154 -16.00 -16.00 -0.66
N GLU A 155 -16.12 -16.45 0.59
CA GLU A 155 -16.71 -15.64 1.67
C GLU A 155 -15.76 -14.50 2.10
N GLU A 156 -16.30 -13.43 2.70
CA GLU A 156 -15.56 -12.19 3.01
C GLU A 156 -14.30 -12.40 3.87
N ASP A 157 -14.23 -13.49 4.64
CA ASP A 157 -13.08 -13.87 5.47
C ASP A 157 -11.89 -14.46 4.66
N ASP A 158 -12.11 -15.01 3.46
CA ASP A 158 -11.05 -15.61 2.64
C ASP A 158 -10.26 -14.58 1.82
N VAL A 159 -10.83 -13.40 1.59
CA VAL A 159 -10.26 -12.37 0.69
C VAL A 159 -9.12 -11.59 1.37
N GLU A 160 -9.10 -11.54 2.70
CA GLU A 160 -8.02 -10.94 3.47
C GLU A 160 -6.70 -11.74 3.35
N ALA A 161 -6.80 -13.03 3.02
CA ALA A 161 -5.65 -13.92 2.86
C ALA A 161 -4.91 -13.76 1.50
N ASP A 162 -5.61 -13.42 0.41
CA ASP A 162 -5.02 -13.51 -0.94
C ASP A 162 -4.35 -12.21 -1.44
N ALA A 163 -4.84 -11.02 -1.06
CA ALA A 163 -4.26 -9.75 -1.54
C ALA A 163 -2.86 -9.45 -0.96
N PHE A 164 -2.51 -10.10 0.15
CA PHE A 164 -1.17 -10.09 0.76
C PHE A 164 -0.53 -11.49 0.78
N GLY A 165 -1.19 -12.49 0.18
CA GLY A 165 -0.93 -13.92 0.37
C GLY A 165 0.46 -14.42 -0.04
N PRO A 166 1.10 -13.96 -1.13
CA PRO A 166 2.44 -14.47 -1.45
C PRO A 166 3.57 -13.80 -0.66
N LEU A 167 3.31 -12.64 -0.04
CA LEU A 167 4.34 -11.82 0.63
C LEU A 167 4.18 -11.80 2.16
N LEU A 168 2.97 -12.07 2.67
CA LEU A 168 2.60 -12.15 4.08
C LEU A 168 1.80 -13.43 4.40
N THR A 169 1.94 -14.51 3.63
CA THR A 169 1.72 -15.84 4.22
C THR A 169 2.78 -15.98 5.28
N GLU A 170 2.42 -15.58 6.49
CA GLU A 170 3.13 -15.96 7.68
C GLU A 170 3.18 -17.48 7.63
N PRO A 171 4.36 -18.11 7.44
CA PRO A 171 4.45 -19.55 7.65
C PRO A 171 3.84 -19.77 9.02
N THR A 172 3.06 -20.82 9.22
CA THR A 172 2.42 -21.15 10.51
C THR A 172 3.36 -20.99 11.73
N GLU A 173 4.67 -21.08 11.48
CA GLU A 173 5.78 -20.71 12.35
C GLU A 173 5.78 -19.24 12.87
N THR A 174 5.41 -18.24 12.07
CA THR A 174 5.41 -16.80 12.44
C THR A 174 4.23 -16.43 13.33
N GLU A 175 3.02 -16.91 13.04
CA GLU A 175 1.88 -16.72 13.94
C GLU A 175 2.12 -17.44 15.28
N TYR A 176 2.66 -18.66 15.22
CA TYR A 176 3.07 -19.39 16.41
C TYR A 176 4.16 -18.65 17.19
N LEU A 177 5.16 -18.09 16.49
CA LEU A 177 6.23 -17.30 17.10
C LEU A 177 5.69 -16.04 17.80
N LYS A 178 4.74 -15.32 17.20
CA LYS A 178 4.07 -14.16 17.84
C LYS A 178 3.41 -14.56 19.15
N LYS A 179 2.68 -15.67 19.16
CA LYS A 179 2.02 -16.18 20.38
C LYS A 179 3.02 -16.53 21.48
N VAL A 180 4.08 -17.25 21.13
CA VAL A 180 5.12 -17.68 22.08
C VAL A 180 5.92 -16.47 22.60
N LEU A 181 6.25 -15.50 21.74
CA LEU A 181 6.90 -14.25 22.13
C LEU A 181 6.04 -13.43 23.10
N PHE A 182 4.74 -13.34 22.84
CA PHE A 182 3.81 -12.64 23.73
C PHE A 182 3.82 -13.26 25.13
N GLU A 183 3.66 -14.58 25.25
CA GLU A 183 3.69 -15.25 26.56
C GLU A 183 5.05 -15.10 27.27
N TYR A 184 6.17 -15.16 26.52
CA TYR A 184 7.51 -14.91 27.05
C TYR A 184 7.64 -13.49 27.63
N MET A 185 7.21 -12.47 26.89
CA MET A 185 7.27 -11.06 27.32
C MET A 185 6.32 -10.76 28.49
N MET A 186 5.21 -11.49 28.59
CA MET A 186 4.27 -11.41 29.72
C MET A 186 4.75 -12.18 30.96
N GLY A 187 5.93 -12.80 30.90
CA GLY A 187 6.54 -13.50 32.03
C GLY A 187 5.93 -14.87 32.33
N ARG A 188 5.19 -15.47 31.39
CA ARG A 188 4.56 -16.77 31.57
C ARG A 188 5.40 -17.88 30.99
N GLU A 189 5.66 -18.92 31.80
CA GLU A 189 6.44 -20.10 31.39
C GLU A 189 7.74 -19.76 30.65
N THR A 190 8.44 -18.71 31.09
CA THR A 190 9.51 -18.06 30.31
C THR A 190 10.62 -19.00 29.86
N LYS A 191 10.99 -19.97 30.71
CA LYS A 191 11.95 -21.03 30.38
C LYS A 191 11.48 -21.95 29.24
N THR A 192 10.19 -22.27 29.19
CA THR A 192 9.60 -23.09 28.11
C THR A 192 9.49 -22.26 26.84
N MET A 193 9.00 -21.03 26.94
CA MET A 193 8.85 -20.14 25.79
C MET A 193 10.21 -19.81 25.15
N ALA A 194 11.26 -19.57 25.94
CA ALA A 194 12.61 -19.34 25.44
C ALA A 194 13.17 -20.53 24.62
N LYS A 195 12.90 -21.77 25.05
CA LYS A 195 13.27 -22.98 24.30
C LYS A 195 12.54 -23.05 22.96
N VAL A 196 11.24 -22.75 22.97
CA VAL A 196 10.41 -22.77 21.77
C VAL A 196 10.84 -21.68 20.78
N ILE A 197 11.11 -20.45 21.25
CA ILE A 197 11.62 -19.34 20.43
C ILE A 197 12.96 -19.72 19.78
N ALA A 198 13.91 -20.26 20.56
CA ALA A 198 15.21 -20.67 20.05
C ALA A 198 15.11 -21.80 19.00
N ALA A 199 14.12 -22.70 19.14
CA ALA A 199 13.86 -23.76 18.17
C ALA A 199 13.24 -23.23 16.86
N ILE A 200 12.26 -22.32 16.94
CA ILE A 200 11.63 -21.70 15.75
C ILE A 200 12.64 -20.86 14.98
N LEU A 201 13.45 -20.06 15.68
CA LEU A 201 14.46 -19.19 15.06
C LEU A 201 15.78 -19.90 14.72
N LYS A 202 15.86 -21.21 14.98
CA LYS A 202 17.03 -22.06 14.68
C LYS A 202 18.35 -21.49 15.23
N PHE A 203 18.34 -21.05 16.48
CA PHE A 203 19.55 -20.52 17.11
C PHE A 203 20.62 -21.59 17.25
N PRO A 204 21.91 -21.24 17.07
CA PRO A 204 23.01 -22.16 17.31
C PRO A 204 23.02 -22.58 18.79
N ALA A 205 23.38 -23.83 19.05
CA ALA A 205 23.28 -24.47 20.37
C ALA A 205 23.92 -23.65 21.51
N GLU A 206 24.99 -22.92 21.20
CA GLU A 206 25.71 -22.11 22.17
C GLU A 206 25.00 -20.81 22.55
N GLN A 207 24.27 -20.18 21.62
CA GLN A 207 23.39 -19.06 21.94
C GLN A 207 22.19 -19.53 22.75
N THR A 208 21.61 -20.69 22.38
CA THR A 208 20.49 -21.28 23.11
C THR A 208 20.86 -21.61 24.57
N ARG A 209 22.06 -22.15 24.83
CA ARG A 209 22.52 -22.42 26.21
C ARG A 209 22.67 -21.15 27.04
N GLN A 210 23.28 -20.11 26.48
CA GLN A 210 23.44 -18.83 27.17
C GLN A 210 22.10 -18.18 27.53
N ILE A 211 21.12 -18.22 26.61
CA ILE A 211 19.77 -17.70 26.84
C ILE A 211 19.08 -18.48 27.98
N LEU A 212 19.18 -19.81 27.98
CA LEU A 212 18.55 -20.63 29.02
C LEU A 212 19.22 -20.48 30.40
N GLU A 213 20.54 -20.31 30.45
CA GLU A 213 21.26 -20.04 31.70
C GLU A 213 20.89 -18.67 32.30
N GLN A 214 20.76 -17.64 31.46
CA GLN A 214 20.24 -16.34 31.90
C GLN A 214 18.81 -16.43 32.41
N GLU A 215 17.96 -17.22 31.76
CA GLU A 215 16.59 -17.42 32.21
C GLU A 215 16.53 -18.17 33.56
N GLU A 216 17.40 -19.17 33.77
CA GLU A 216 17.53 -19.89 35.04
C GLU A 216 17.99 -18.98 36.19
N THR A 217 18.96 -18.10 35.94
CA THR A 217 19.41 -17.13 36.96
C THR A 217 18.31 -16.13 37.33
N LYS A 218 17.48 -15.70 36.38
CA LYS A 218 16.33 -14.82 36.64
C LYS A 218 15.21 -15.50 37.43
N THR A 219 15.00 -16.80 37.23
CA THR A 219 13.99 -17.55 38.02
C THR A 219 14.47 -17.93 39.42
N THR A 220 15.78 -17.89 39.68
CA THR A 220 16.38 -18.26 40.98
C THR A 220 16.62 -17.05 41.88
N SER A 221 16.39 -15.83 41.38
CA SER A 221 16.59 -14.56 42.08
C SER A 221 15.27 -13.92 42.46
#